data_AF-A0A356GDV4-F1
#
_entry.id   AF-A0A356GDV4-F1
#
_cell.length_a   1.000
_cell.length_b   1.000
_cell.length_c   1.000
_cell.angle_alpha   90.00
_cell.angle_beta   90.00
_cell.angle_gamma   90.00
#
_symmetry.space_group_name_H-M   'P 1'
#
loop_
_entity.id
_entity.type
_entity.pdbx_description
1 polymer ?
#
loop_
_entity_poly.entity_id
_entity_poly.type
_entity_poly.pdbx_seq_one_letter_code
_entity_poly.pdbx_strand_id
1 'polypeptide(L)'
;MHSRYFINRKNPLALISVALMLISSAIRIVYYTSRPMTPQIFWIYLVNTVAAAVVFFVAVVFFGRKLPQLTALPVAMGVVFFAYKALGFPSRAHTVLCLLLYAGVLALYALTVFGVIRTKYLLYPLFGLPFLYHLFVEDTQKYFFAEPPVPVFEWLPEISVLCIMASLFFISVSLEKRK
;
A
#
# COMPACT_ATOMS: atom_id res chain seq x y z
N MET A 1 -17.27 6.87 -18.35
CA MET A 1 -17.53 5.70 -17.47
C MET A 1 -17.76 6.18 -16.05
N HIS A 2 -18.98 6.05 -15.51
CA HIS A 2 -19.21 6.29 -14.08
C HIS A 2 -18.77 5.07 -13.28
N SER A 3 -17.96 5.26 -12.22
CA SER A 3 -17.56 4.18 -11.32
C SER A 3 -18.79 3.55 -10.67
N ARG A 4 -18.89 2.22 -10.72
CA ARG A 4 -19.93 1.43 -10.05
C ARG A 4 -19.77 1.40 -8.53
N TYR A 5 -18.59 1.74 -8.03
CA TYR A 5 -18.29 1.83 -6.59
C TYR A 5 -18.20 3.28 -6.14
N PHE A 6 -18.27 3.49 -4.83
CA PHE A 6 -17.96 4.74 -4.17
C PHE A 6 -17.43 4.47 -2.76
N ILE A 7 -16.74 5.45 -2.19
CA ILE A 7 -16.23 5.39 -0.82
C ILE A 7 -17.01 6.40 0.02
N ASN A 8 -17.64 5.91 1.08
CA ASN A 8 -18.34 6.75 2.04
C ASN A 8 -17.35 7.29 3.07
N ARG A 9 -17.13 8.60 3.09
CA ARG A 9 -16.21 9.27 4.04
C ARG A 9 -16.60 9.12 5.52
N LYS A 10 -17.85 8.73 5.81
CA LYS A 10 -18.31 8.45 7.18
C LYS A 10 -18.11 6.98 7.57
N ASN A 11 -17.68 6.13 6.64
CA ASN A 11 -17.43 4.72 6.94
C ASN A 11 -16.16 4.62 7.81
N PRO A 12 -16.24 3.99 9.00
CA PRO A 12 -15.11 3.90 9.91
C PRO A 12 -13.91 3.18 9.28
N LEU A 13 -14.13 2.19 8.41
CA LEU A 13 -13.05 1.47 7.73
C LEU A 13 -12.30 2.36 6.74
N ALA A 14 -13.00 3.27 6.05
CA ALA A 14 -12.36 4.24 5.16
C ALA A 14 -11.51 5.24 5.96
N LEU A 15 -11.97 5.67 7.14
CA LEU A 15 -11.21 6.55 8.03
C LEU A 15 -9.99 5.84 8.63
N ILE A 16 -10.13 4.59 9.08
CA ILE A 16 -9.02 3.75 9.55
C ILE A 16 -7.99 3.58 8.44
N SER A 17 -8.44 3.29 7.22
CA SER A 17 -7.56 3.19 6.05
C SER A 17 -6.74 4.46 5.83
N VAL A 18 -7.39 5.63 5.84
CA VAL A 18 -6.70 6.92 5.71
C VAL A 18 -5.71 7.15 6.85
N ALA A 19 -6.11 6.88 8.09
CA ALA A 19 -5.24 7.03 9.25
C ALA A 19 -3.99 6.15 9.15
N LEU A 20 -4.13 4.88 8.79
CA LEU A 20 -3.02 3.95 8.61
C LEU A 20 -2.06 4.42 7.50
N MET A 21 -2.60 4.96 6.40
CA MET A 21 -1.77 5.50 5.32
C MET A 21 -0.95 6.71 5.78
N LEU A 22 -1.56 7.61 6.57
CA LEU A 22 -0.86 8.76 7.16
C LEU A 22 0.18 8.34 8.21
N ILE A 23 -0.15 7.39 9.08
CA ILE A 23 0.79 6.80 10.06
C ILE A 23 2.00 6.22 9.32
N SER A 24 1.78 5.47 8.25
CA SER A 24 2.86 4.93 7.41
C SER A 24 3.79 6.03 6.89
N SER A 25 3.23 7.14 6.42
CA SER A 25 4.03 8.28 5.95
C SER A 25 4.84 8.93 7.07
N ALA A 26 4.26 9.09 8.26
CA ALA A 26 4.95 9.64 9.44
C ALA A 26 6.12 8.75 9.86
N ILE A 27 5.91 7.43 9.90
CA ILE A 27 6.95 6.45 10.21
C ILE A 27 8.14 6.58 9.24
N ARG A 28 7.87 6.74 7.94
CA ARG A 28 8.94 6.92 6.93
C ARG A 28 9.68 8.23 7.07
N ILE A 29 8.98 9.32 7.39
CA ILE A 29 9.63 10.61 7.68
C ILE A 29 10.58 10.44 8.86
N VAL A 30 10.13 9.83 9.96
CA VAL A 30 10.98 9.60 11.14
C VAL A 30 12.18 8.71 10.82
N TYR A 31 11.98 7.61 10.09
CA TYR A 31 13.05 6.67 9.80
C TYR A 31 14.11 7.22 8.83
N TYR A 32 13.70 7.90 7.76
CA TYR A 32 14.64 8.37 6.75
C TYR A 32 15.32 9.69 7.11
N THR A 33 14.68 10.56 7.89
CA THR A 33 15.32 11.83 8.32
C THR A 33 16.37 11.63 9.41
N SER A 34 16.36 10.51 10.12
CA SER A 34 17.39 10.16 11.12
C SER A 34 18.65 9.54 10.51
N ARG A 35 18.75 9.44 9.18
CA ARG A 35 19.85 8.77 8.48
C ARG A 35 20.40 9.60 7.33
N PRO A 36 21.66 9.37 6.92
CA PRO A 36 22.16 9.87 5.65
C PRO A 36 21.30 9.36 4.49
N MET A 37 20.77 10.27 3.68
CA MET A 37 19.91 9.93 2.55
C MET A 37 20.66 10.02 1.22
N THR A 38 20.60 8.96 0.42
CA THR A 38 20.93 9.04 -1.00
C THR A 38 19.75 9.62 -1.78
N PRO A 39 19.97 10.19 -2.97
CA PRO A 39 18.88 10.71 -3.81
C PRO A 39 17.80 9.66 -4.12
N GLN A 40 18.21 8.42 -4.36
CA GLN A 40 17.30 7.30 -4.60
C GLN A 40 16.44 7.04 -3.35
N ILE A 41 17.06 7.09 -2.17
CA ILE A 41 16.33 6.86 -0.92
C ILE A 41 15.30 7.94 -0.67
N PHE A 42 15.71 9.19 -0.86
CA PHE A 42 14.86 10.34 -0.71
C PHE A 42 13.64 10.28 -1.65
N TRP A 43 13.84 10.08 -2.96
CA TRP A 43 12.72 10.14 -3.91
C TRP A 43 11.81 8.92 -3.86
N ILE A 44 12.37 7.71 -3.81
CA ILE A 44 11.59 6.47 -3.90
C ILE A 44 11.03 6.06 -2.55
N TYR A 45 11.84 6.04 -1.49
CA TYR A 45 11.39 5.51 -0.21
C TYR A 45 10.70 6.56 0.68
N LEU A 46 11.08 7.84 0.60
CA LEU A 46 10.45 8.89 1.40
C LEU A 46 9.38 9.65 0.62
N VAL A 47 9.77 10.42 -0.40
CA VAL A 47 8.87 11.35 -1.10
C VAL A 47 7.71 10.63 -1.76
N ASN A 48 7.97 9.56 -2.52
CA ASN A 48 6.90 8.81 -3.18
C ASN A 48 5.87 8.25 -2.18
N THR A 49 6.29 7.75 -1.02
CA THR A 49 5.34 7.23 -0.03
C THR A 49 4.55 8.34 0.67
N VAL A 50 5.20 9.46 1.03
CA VAL A 50 4.50 10.62 1.60
C VAL A 50 3.51 11.20 0.59
N ALA A 51 3.93 11.37 -0.66
CA ALA A 51 3.07 11.85 -1.72
C ALA A 51 1.90 10.89 -1.99
N ALA A 52 2.14 9.58 -2.02
CA ALA A 52 1.07 8.58 -2.13
C ALA A 52 0.07 8.69 -0.97
N ALA A 53 0.54 8.88 0.26
CA ALA A 53 -0.34 9.05 1.42
C ALA A 53 -1.20 10.32 1.33
N VAL A 54 -0.61 11.44 0.91
CA VAL A 54 -1.34 12.70 0.71
C VAL A 54 -2.36 12.57 -0.42
N VAL A 55 -1.97 12.01 -1.57
CA VAL A 55 -2.90 11.78 -2.69
C VAL A 55 -4.02 10.84 -2.27
N PHE A 56 -3.72 9.79 -1.50
CA PHE A 56 -4.72 8.86 -0.97
C PHE A 56 -5.69 9.55 -0.02
N PHE A 57 -5.19 10.32 0.95
CA PHE A 57 -6.02 11.13 1.84
C PHE A 57 -6.97 12.03 1.04
N VAL A 58 -6.43 12.76 0.05
CA VAL A 58 -7.22 13.68 -0.77
C VAL A 58 -8.28 12.92 -1.57
N ALA A 59 -7.89 11.82 -2.23
CA ALA A 59 -8.77 10.99 -3.03
C ALA A 59 -9.92 10.41 -2.21
N VAL A 60 -9.66 9.92 -1.01
CA VAL A 60 -10.69 9.29 -0.16
C VAL A 60 -11.60 10.34 0.49
N VAL A 61 -11.04 11.35 1.15
CA VAL A 61 -11.80 12.27 2.00
C VAL A 61 -12.64 13.26 1.18
N PHE A 62 -12.06 13.81 0.11
CA PHE A 62 -12.74 14.82 -0.71
C PHE A 62 -13.45 14.20 -1.91
N PHE A 63 -12.86 13.20 -2.55
CA PHE A 63 -13.37 12.67 -3.82
C PHE A 63 -13.97 11.26 -3.74
N GLY A 64 -13.89 10.56 -2.61
CA GLY A 64 -14.25 9.14 -2.52
C GLY A 64 -15.68 8.82 -2.96
N ARG A 65 -16.63 9.73 -2.72
CA ARG A 65 -18.02 9.58 -3.17
C ARG A 65 -18.23 9.90 -4.65
N LYS A 66 -17.40 10.73 -5.28
CA LYS A 66 -17.55 11.20 -6.67
C LYS A 66 -16.64 10.44 -7.63
N LEU A 67 -15.34 10.42 -7.34
CA LEU A 67 -14.30 9.75 -8.13
C LEU A 67 -13.44 8.83 -7.26
N PRO A 68 -13.92 7.62 -6.91
CA PRO A 68 -13.06 6.63 -6.24
C PRO A 68 -11.91 6.17 -7.13
N GLN A 69 -11.95 6.38 -8.45
CA GLN A 69 -10.85 6.02 -9.36
C GLN A 69 -9.54 6.74 -9.01
N LEU A 70 -9.62 7.89 -8.33
CA LEU A 70 -8.42 8.62 -7.89
C LEU A 70 -7.58 7.83 -6.90
N THR A 71 -8.15 6.84 -6.18
CA THR A 71 -7.36 5.96 -5.31
C THR A 71 -6.46 4.99 -6.10
N ALA A 72 -6.64 4.86 -7.41
CA ALA A 72 -5.71 4.09 -8.25
C ALA A 72 -4.34 4.78 -8.39
N LEU A 73 -4.28 6.12 -8.30
CA LEU A 73 -3.03 6.88 -8.34
C LEU A 73 -2.08 6.51 -7.19
N PRO A 74 -2.47 6.60 -5.91
CA PRO A 74 -1.59 6.21 -4.81
C PRO A 74 -1.26 4.71 -4.81
N VAL A 75 -2.14 3.85 -5.34
CA VAL A 75 -1.81 2.43 -5.56
C VAL A 75 -0.73 2.27 -6.63
N ALA A 76 -0.80 3.03 -7.73
CA ALA A 76 0.26 3.03 -8.75
C ALA A 76 1.61 3.51 -8.19
N MET A 77 1.59 4.56 -7.36
CA MET A 77 2.79 5.04 -6.65
C MET A 77 3.37 3.97 -5.71
N GLY A 78 2.51 3.22 -5.02
CA GLY A 78 2.92 2.06 -4.22
C GLY A 78 3.51 0.93 -5.07
N VAL A 79 2.96 0.68 -6.27
CA VAL A 79 3.52 -0.32 -7.19
C VAL A 79 4.89 0.10 -7.72
N VAL A 80 5.10 1.38 -8.04
CA VAL A 80 6.43 1.90 -8.39
C VAL A 80 7.43 1.69 -7.24
N PHE A 81 7.00 1.96 -6.01
CA PHE A 81 7.78 1.71 -4.81
C PHE A 81 8.24 0.25 -4.70
N PHE A 82 7.31 -0.70 -4.78
CA PHE A 82 7.63 -2.12 -4.63
C PHE A 82 8.38 -2.68 -5.85
N ALA A 83 8.08 -2.20 -7.05
CA ALA A 83 8.82 -2.56 -8.25
C ALA A 83 10.29 -2.20 -8.11
N TYR A 84 10.60 -0.99 -7.63
CA TYR A 84 11.98 -0.58 -7.36
C TYR A 84 12.64 -1.47 -6.31
N LYS A 85 11.94 -1.80 -5.21
CA LYS A 85 12.43 -2.75 -4.18
C LYS A 85 12.78 -4.11 -4.80
N ALA A 86 11.94 -4.64 -5.70
CA ALA A 86 12.13 -5.94 -6.32
C ALA A 86 13.33 -6.01 -7.29
N LEU A 87 13.75 -4.88 -7.87
CA LEU A 87 14.99 -4.81 -8.66
C LEU A 87 16.24 -5.08 -7.83
N GLY A 88 16.16 -4.97 -6.51
CA GLY A 88 17.25 -5.32 -5.59
C GLY A 88 17.33 -6.80 -5.23
N PHE A 89 16.41 -7.66 -5.70
CA PHE A 89 16.47 -9.08 -5.37
C PHE A 89 17.60 -9.81 -6.11
N PRO A 90 18.27 -10.78 -5.47
CA PRO A 90 19.38 -11.51 -6.08
C PRO A 90 18.93 -12.46 -7.20
N SER A 91 17.70 -12.99 -7.12
CA SER A 91 17.16 -13.92 -8.12
C SER A 91 16.34 -13.18 -9.17
N ARG A 92 16.76 -13.29 -10.45
CA ARG A 92 16.04 -12.70 -11.58
C ARG A 92 14.62 -13.25 -11.73
N ALA A 93 14.43 -14.55 -11.52
CA ALA A 93 13.12 -15.17 -11.57
C ALA A 93 12.18 -14.60 -10.50
N HIS A 94 12.71 -14.42 -9.27
CA HIS A 94 11.96 -13.79 -8.19
C HIS A 94 11.59 -12.35 -8.52
N THR A 95 12.52 -11.54 -9.03
CA THR A 95 12.25 -10.17 -9.48
C THR A 95 11.14 -10.11 -10.51
N VAL A 96 11.20 -10.92 -11.57
CA VAL A 96 10.18 -10.92 -12.65
C VAL A 96 8.81 -11.31 -12.10
N LEU A 97 8.74 -12.35 -11.26
CA LEU A 97 7.47 -12.78 -10.66
C LEU A 97 6.87 -11.67 -9.76
N CYS A 98 7.68 -10.99 -8.96
CA CYS A 98 7.22 -9.87 -8.14
C CYS A 98 6.72 -8.70 -8.98
N LEU A 99 7.43 -8.33 -10.06
CA LEU A 99 7.02 -7.27 -10.96
C LEU A 99 5.67 -7.58 -11.62
N LEU A 100 5.48 -8.82 -12.09
CA LEU A 100 4.20 -9.27 -12.64
C LEU A 100 3.09 -9.22 -11.59
N LEU A 101 3.39 -9.62 -10.35
CA LEU A 101 2.43 -9.55 -9.25
C LEU A 101 2.03 -8.10 -8.94
N TYR A 102 2.98 -7.16 -8.87
CA TYR A 102 2.67 -5.74 -8.63
C TYR A 102 1.90 -5.10 -9.78
N ALA A 103 2.22 -5.44 -11.03
CA ALA A 103 1.43 -5.04 -12.18
C ALA A 103 0.00 -5.60 -12.09
N GLY A 104 -0.14 -6.87 -11.68
CA GLY A 104 -1.44 -7.51 -11.41
C GLY A 104 -2.23 -6.80 -10.32
N VAL A 105 -1.57 -6.40 -9.22
CA VAL A 105 -2.20 -5.62 -8.13
C VAL A 105 -2.76 -4.30 -8.66
N LEU A 106 -1.97 -3.54 -9.42
CA LEU A 106 -2.42 -2.29 -10.03
C LEU A 106 -3.60 -2.51 -10.97
N ALA A 107 -3.49 -3.50 -11.86
CA ALA A 107 -4.53 -3.81 -12.84
C ALA A 107 -5.84 -4.21 -12.15
N LEU A 108 -5.80 -5.15 -11.20
CA LEU A 108 -6.99 -5.62 -10.49
C LEU A 108 -7.64 -4.50 -9.67
N TYR A 109 -6.84 -3.69 -8.97
CA TYR A 109 -7.36 -2.56 -8.21
C TYR A 109 -8.01 -1.52 -9.13
N ALA A 110 -7.30 -1.07 -10.17
CA ALA A 110 -7.79 -0.11 -11.14
C ALA A 110 -9.07 -0.62 -11.82
N LEU A 111 -9.05 -1.82 -12.40
CA LEU A 111 -10.23 -2.39 -13.06
C LEU A 111 -11.44 -2.51 -12.12
N THR A 112 -11.22 -2.71 -10.81
CA THR A 112 -12.28 -2.71 -9.80
C THR A 112 -12.84 -1.30 -9.55
N VAL A 113 -12.00 -0.30 -9.27
CA VAL A 113 -12.47 1.07 -8.99
C VAL A 113 -13.02 1.79 -10.23
N PHE A 114 -12.57 1.41 -11.43
CA PHE A 114 -13.15 1.86 -12.69
C PHE A 114 -14.46 1.11 -13.04
N GLY A 115 -14.79 0.05 -12.30
CA GLY A 115 -16.04 -0.70 -12.46
C GLY A 115 -16.08 -1.69 -13.62
N VAL A 116 -14.91 -2.05 -14.16
CA VAL A 116 -14.76 -3.12 -15.18
C VAL A 116 -14.98 -4.49 -14.52
N ILE A 117 -14.28 -4.74 -13.41
CA ILE A 117 -14.50 -5.93 -12.59
C ILE A 117 -15.70 -5.68 -11.67
N ARG A 118 -16.70 -6.57 -11.73
CA ARG A 118 -17.99 -6.43 -11.02
C ARG A 118 -17.96 -6.91 -9.56
N THR A 119 -16.79 -7.33 -9.08
CA THR A 119 -16.58 -7.88 -7.75
C THR A 119 -15.39 -7.21 -7.07
N LYS A 120 -15.60 -6.73 -5.83
CA LYS A 120 -14.53 -6.20 -4.98
C LYS A 120 -13.83 -7.29 -4.16
N TYR A 121 -14.40 -8.49 -4.13
CA TYR A 121 -13.91 -9.59 -3.29
C TYR A 121 -12.52 -10.08 -3.71
N LEU A 122 -12.12 -9.86 -4.97
CA LEU A 122 -10.77 -10.16 -5.44
C LEU A 122 -9.71 -9.29 -4.75
N LEU A 123 -10.08 -8.10 -4.27
CA LEU A 123 -9.15 -7.22 -3.56
C LEU A 123 -8.84 -7.71 -2.14
N TYR A 124 -9.69 -8.56 -1.57
CA TYR A 124 -9.51 -9.06 -0.21
C TYR A 124 -8.31 -10.00 -0.10
N PRO A 125 -8.19 -11.07 -0.91
CA PRO A 125 -6.98 -11.87 -0.91
C PRO A 125 -5.78 -11.09 -1.48
N LEU A 126 -6.01 -10.16 -2.41
CA LEU A 126 -4.95 -9.36 -3.03
C LEU A 126 -4.12 -8.56 -2.01
N PHE A 127 -4.78 -7.94 -1.03
CA PHE A 127 -4.09 -7.19 0.03
C PHE A 127 -3.98 -7.97 1.34
N GLY A 128 -4.97 -8.83 1.64
CA GLY A 128 -5.02 -9.60 2.87
C GLY A 128 -4.00 -10.73 2.92
N LEU A 129 -3.79 -11.49 1.82
CA LEU A 129 -2.82 -12.59 1.84
C LEU A 129 -1.38 -12.09 2.01
N PRO A 130 -0.90 -11.08 1.26
CA PRO A 130 0.44 -10.54 1.50
C PRO A 130 0.60 -9.98 2.91
N PHE A 131 -0.42 -9.28 3.43
CA PHE A 131 -0.40 -8.77 4.81
C PHE A 131 -0.23 -9.88 5.84
N LEU A 132 -1.00 -10.97 5.73
CA LEU A 132 -0.88 -12.13 6.63
C LEU A 132 0.45 -12.85 6.46
N TYR A 133 0.94 -12.98 5.23
CA TYR A 133 2.24 -13.60 4.95
C TYR A 133 3.39 -12.83 5.61
N HIS A 134 3.41 -11.50 5.47
CA HIS A 134 4.41 -10.67 6.14
C HIS A 134 4.30 -10.82 7.66
N LEU A 135 3.10 -10.67 8.21
CA LEU A 135 2.89 -10.68 9.66
C LEU A 135 3.30 -12.00 10.34
N PHE A 136 3.03 -13.14 9.71
CA PHE A 136 3.22 -14.46 10.33
C PHE A 136 4.45 -15.21 9.85
N VAL A 137 4.93 -14.94 8.63
CA VAL A 137 6.00 -15.72 8.00
C VAL A 137 7.26 -14.89 7.82
N GLU A 138 7.19 -13.76 7.12
CA GLU A 138 8.39 -12.99 6.79
C GLU A 138 8.92 -12.23 8.02
N ASP A 139 8.05 -11.49 8.71
CA ASP A 139 8.47 -10.59 9.80
C ASP A 139 8.83 -11.37 11.06
N THR A 140 8.18 -12.52 11.31
CA THR A 140 8.53 -13.42 12.41
C THR A 140 9.97 -13.92 12.25
N GLN A 141 10.34 -14.41 11.07
CA GLN A 141 11.70 -14.90 10.79
C GLN A 141 12.73 -13.77 10.83
N LYS A 142 12.42 -12.62 10.22
CA LYS A 142 13.35 -11.53 10.03
C LYS A 142 13.61 -10.68 11.27
N TYR A 143 12.62 -10.56 12.16
CA TYR A 143 12.70 -9.63 13.30
C TYR A 143 12.66 -10.34 14.65
N PHE A 144 11.88 -11.41 14.80
CA PHE A 144 11.75 -12.12 16.08
C PHE A 144 12.76 -13.24 16.24
N PHE A 145 13.09 -13.95 15.16
CA PHE A 145 14.03 -15.08 15.18
C PHE A 145 15.39 -14.76 14.57
N ALA A 146 15.66 -13.50 14.23
CA ALA A 146 16.95 -13.11 13.67
C ALA A 146 18.06 -13.15 14.73
N GLU A 147 19.18 -13.78 14.37
CA GLU A 147 20.41 -13.77 15.15
C GLU A 147 21.53 -13.09 14.35
N PRO A 148 22.08 -11.95 14.81
CA PRO A 148 21.71 -11.21 16.03
C PRO A 148 20.36 -10.47 15.93
N PRO A 149 19.73 -10.10 17.07
CA PRO A 149 18.46 -9.38 17.07
C PRO A 149 18.53 -8.06 16.29
N VAL A 150 17.55 -7.84 15.41
CA VAL A 150 17.46 -6.61 14.63
C VAL A 150 16.95 -5.47 15.53
N PRO A 151 17.64 -4.31 15.61
CA PRO A 151 17.19 -3.19 16.41
C PRO A 151 15.77 -2.73 16.03
N VAL A 152 14.93 -2.43 17.02
CA VAL A 152 13.51 -2.05 16.82
C VAL A 152 13.35 -0.89 15.82
N PHE A 153 14.31 0.03 15.79
CA PHE A 153 14.29 1.16 14.85
C PHE A 153 14.36 0.71 13.37
N GLU A 154 14.99 -0.44 13.07
CA GLU A 154 15.04 -1.04 11.73
C GLU A 154 13.74 -1.74 11.31
N TRP A 155 12.77 -1.85 12.22
CA TRP A 155 11.46 -2.41 11.93
C TRP A 155 10.53 -1.37 11.30
N LEU A 156 10.82 -0.08 11.50
CA LEU A 156 9.96 1.04 11.06
C LEU A 156 9.60 1.00 9.58
N PRO A 157 10.52 0.72 8.62
CA PRO A 157 10.14 0.61 7.20
C PRO A 157 9.13 -0.50 6.94
N GLU A 158 9.24 -1.62 7.64
CA GLU A 158 8.32 -2.76 7.48
C GLU A 158 6.96 -2.48 8.14
N ILE A 159 6.96 -1.91 9.35
CA ILE A 159 5.72 -1.45 10.01
C ILE A 159 4.97 -0.46 9.11
N SER A 160 5.70 0.45 8.45
CA SER A 160 5.13 1.35 7.45
C SER A 160 4.47 0.60 6.28
N VAL A 161 5.11 -0.46 5.76
CA VAL A 161 4.54 -1.30 4.70
C VAL A 161 3.29 -2.04 5.17
N LEU A 162 3.31 -2.62 6.37
CA LEU A 162 2.14 -3.28 6.97
C LEU A 162 0.97 -2.31 7.13
N CYS A 163 1.22 -1.07 7.56
CA CYS A 163 0.20 -0.03 7.63
C CYS A 163 -0.41 0.27 6.25
N ILE A 164 0.40 0.31 5.18
CA ILE A 164 -0.09 0.49 3.80
C ILE A 164 -0.95 -0.70 3.36
N MET A 165 -0.48 -1.93 3.59
CA MET A 165 -1.23 -3.13 3.21
C MET A 165 -2.58 -3.21 3.93
N ALA A 166 -2.59 -2.98 5.25
CA ALA A 166 -3.81 -2.91 6.04
C ALA A 166 -4.73 -1.77 5.57
N SER A 167 -4.16 -0.60 5.27
CA SER A 167 -4.91 0.53 4.70
C SER A 167 -5.62 0.15 3.39
N LEU A 168 -4.92 -0.49 2.46
CA LEU A 168 -5.46 -0.92 1.17
C LEU A 168 -6.50 -2.03 1.32
N PHE A 169 -6.34 -2.91 2.30
CA PHE A 169 -7.36 -3.90 2.66
C PHE A 169 -8.64 -3.21 3.16
N PHE A 170 -8.53 -2.31 4.15
CA PHE A 170 -9.70 -1.63 4.72
C PHE A 170 -10.42 -0.74 3.71
N ILE A 171 -9.71 -0.03 2.83
CA ILE A 171 -10.38 0.76 1.79
C ILE A 171 -11.14 -0.14 0.83
N SER A 172 -10.57 -1.29 0.47
CA SER A 172 -11.22 -2.27 -0.42
C SER A 172 -12.49 -2.83 0.20
N VAL A 173 -12.49 -3.12 1.50
CA VAL A 173 -13.69 -3.54 2.25
C VAL A 173 -14.73 -2.42 2.28
N SER A 174 -14.29 -1.17 2.49
CA SER A 174 -15.15 0.02 2.58
C SER A 174 -15.83 0.42 1.26
N LEU A 175 -15.41 -0.12 0.11
CA LEU A 175 -16.02 0.18 -1.19
C LEU A 175 -17.49 -0.23 -1.21
N GLU A 176 -18.38 0.71 -1.43
CA GLU A 176 -19.83 0.49 -1.51
C GLU A 176 -20.27 0.49 -2.98
N LYS A 177 -21.17 -0.41 -3.36
CA LYS A 177 -21.78 -0.40 -4.70
C LYS A 177 -22.76 0.76 -4.78
N ARG A 178 -22.70 1.54 -5.85
CA ARG A 178 -23.74 2.52 -6.17
C ARG A 178 -25.02 1.76 -6.50
N LYS A 179 -26.11 2.11 -5.81
CA LYS A 179 -27.45 1.66 -6.15
C LYS A 179 -27.91 2.36 -7.42
#